data_AF-A0A925I236-F1
#
_entry.id   AF-A0A925I236-F1
#
_cell.length_a   1.000
_cell.length_b   1.000
_cell.length_c   1.000
_cell.angle_alpha   90.00
_cell.angle_beta   90.00
_cell.angle_gamma   90.00
#
_symmetry.space_group_name_H-M   'P 1'
#
loop_
_entity.id
_entity.type
_entity.pdbx_description
1 polymer ?
#
loop_
_entity_poly.entity_id
_entity_poly.type
_entity_poly.pdbx_seq_one_letter_code
_entity_poly.pdbx_strand_id
1 'polypeptide(L)'
;MVNRAATVFGKGWWLDGLDQLVVSGSGALLVRGNGDTLWYSDNGSGYDKAAGDTQFSTLVENGGGDFTLTSKHGIESNFSSAGLLTSVVDANSNAWDYTYTDGDRDSSSDDISGIEEP
;
A
#
# COMPACT_ATOMS: atom_id res chain seq x y z
N MET A 1 -10.42 -13.66 -6.72
CA MET A 1 -10.95 -13.33 -5.37
C MET A 1 -9.76 -13.13 -4.45
N VAL A 2 -9.60 -11.95 -3.84
CA VAL A 2 -8.58 -11.73 -2.82
C VAL A 2 -9.12 -12.31 -1.50
N ASN A 3 -8.51 -13.39 -1.05
CA ASN A 3 -8.87 -14.08 0.19
C ASN A 3 -8.36 -13.24 1.37
N ARG A 4 -9.27 -12.83 2.26
CA ARG A 4 -9.01 -11.89 3.37
C ARG A 4 -9.29 -12.53 4.72
N ALA A 5 -8.97 -13.83 4.86
CA ALA A 5 -9.46 -14.67 5.95
C ALA A 5 -8.47 -14.94 7.08
N ALA A 6 -7.20 -14.57 6.93
CA ALA A 6 -6.19 -14.69 7.98
C ALA A 6 -5.54 -13.33 8.19
N THR A 7 -6.04 -12.56 9.16
CA THR A 7 -5.23 -11.52 9.77
C THR A 7 -5.27 -11.78 11.27
N VAL A 8 -4.14 -11.60 11.94
CA VAL A 8 -3.93 -11.82 13.39
C VAL A 8 -4.80 -10.92 14.28
N PHE A 9 -5.59 -10.00 13.70
CA PHE A 9 -6.36 -8.99 14.43
C PHE A 9 -7.86 -9.26 14.51
N GLY A 10 -8.33 -10.36 13.91
CA GLY A 10 -9.72 -10.76 13.99
C GLY A 10 -10.60 -10.19 12.89
N LYS A 11 -11.61 -10.98 12.55
CA LYS A 11 -12.50 -10.78 11.40
C LYS A 11 -13.26 -9.43 11.49
N GLY A 12 -12.87 -8.47 10.66
CA GLY A 12 -13.59 -7.19 10.51
C GLY A 12 -12.91 -5.95 11.11
N TRP A 13 -11.73 -6.10 11.71
CA TRP A 13 -10.86 -4.97 12.08
C TRP A 13 -9.75 -4.87 11.04
N TRP A 14 -10.02 -4.15 9.96
CA TRP A 14 -8.96 -3.58 9.14
C TRP A 14 -8.58 -2.25 9.79
N LEU A 15 -7.29 -1.98 9.96
CA LEU A 15 -6.84 -0.67 10.42
C LEU A 15 -7.27 0.33 9.34
N ASP A 16 -8.20 1.23 9.65
CA ASP A 16 -8.55 2.33 8.76
C ASP A 16 -7.25 3.10 8.46
N GLY A 17 -6.71 2.92 7.24
CA GLY A 17 -5.39 3.45 6.85
C GLY A 17 -4.32 2.43 6.42
N LEU A 18 -4.56 1.11 6.50
CA LEU A 18 -3.65 0.14 5.88
C LEU A 18 -3.99 -0.01 4.40
N ASP A 19 -3.27 0.68 3.54
CA ASP A 19 -3.41 0.53 2.08
C ASP A 19 -2.59 -0.67 1.58
N GLN A 20 -3.01 -1.27 0.47
CA GLN A 20 -2.28 -2.34 -0.20
C GLN A 20 -2.20 -2.06 -1.69
N LEU A 21 -1.05 -2.35 -2.29
CA LEU A 21 -0.85 -2.24 -3.73
C LEU A 21 -0.83 -3.64 -4.36
N VAL A 22 -1.57 -3.83 -5.45
CA VAL A 22 -1.55 -5.06 -6.24
C VAL A 22 -1.01 -4.71 -7.61
N VAL A 23 0.26 -5.03 -7.84
CA VAL A 23 0.97 -4.71 -9.08
C VAL A 23 0.74 -5.82 -10.11
N SER A 24 0.53 -5.42 -11.35
CA SER A 24 0.36 -6.28 -12.51
C SER A 24 1.14 -5.71 -13.70
N GLY A 25 1.42 -6.54 -14.71
CA GLY A 25 2.18 -6.11 -15.90
C GLY A 25 1.50 -5.01 -16.73
N SER A 26 0.24 -4.67 -16.44
CA SER A 26 -0.51 -3.60 -17.11
C SER A 26 -0.77 -2.37 -16.22
N GLY A 27 -0.32 -2.38 -14.96
CA GLY A 27 -0.62 -1.32 -14.00
C GLY A 27 -0.68 -1.82 -12.55
N ALA A 28 -1.03 -0.92 -11.63
CA ALA A 28 -1.15 -1.22 -10.22
C ALA A 28 -2.54 -0.85 -9.68
N LEU A 29 -3.14 -1.76 -8.91
CA LEU A 29 -4.39 -1.51 -8.19
C LEU A 29 -4.06 -1.15 -6.74
N LEU A 30 -4.33 0.09 -6.36
CA LEU A 30 -4.32 0.50 -4.96
C LEU A 30 -5.65 0.09 -4.33
N VAL A 31 -5.59 -0.65 -3.24
CA VAL A 31 -6.70 -1.02 -2.38
C VAL A 31 -6.53 -0.25 -1.08
N ARG A 32 -7.39 0.75 -0.87
CA ARG A 32 -7.31 1.58 0.33
C ARG A 32 -7.93 0.86 1.53
N GLY A 33 -7.50 1.23 2.72
CA GLY A 33 -8.03 0.63 3.96
C GLY A 33 -9.53 0.80 4.17
N ASN A 34 -10.12 1.82 3.54
CA ASN A 34 -11.58 2.05 3.54
C ASN A 34 -12.35 1.17 2.53
N GLY A 35 -11.65 0.33 1.75
CA GLY A 35 -12.21 -0.57 0.74
C GLY A 35 -12.35 0.03 -0.66
N ASP A 36 -12.05 1.32 -0.85
CA ASP A 36 -12.00 1.91 -2.18
C ASP A 36 -10.80 1.40 -2.96
N THR A 37 -10.95 1.32 -4.28
CA THR A 37 -9.86 0.90 -5.15
C THR A 37 -9.57 1.95 -6.22
N LEU A 38 -8.29 2.22 -6.46
CA LEU A 38 -7.80 3.12 -7.49
C LEU A 38 -6.87 2.36 -8.44
N TRP A 39 -7.12 2.46 -9.74
CA TRP A 39 -6.30 1.79 -10.75
C TRP A 39 -5.35 2.77 -11.43
N TYR A 40 -4.06 2.47 -11.36
CA TYR A 40 -2.98 3.21 -12.00
C TYR A 40 -2.50 2.41 -13.22
N SER A 41 -2.78 2.87 -14.44
CA SER A 41 -2.30 2.18 -15.64
C SER A 41 -0.80 2.41 -15.83
N ASP A 42 -0.08 1.35 -16.19
CA ASP A 42 1.32 1.48 -16.59
C ASP A 42 1.38 2.06 -18.02
N ASN A 43 2.22 3.08 -18.21
CA ASN A 43 2.44 3.73 -19.51
C ASN A 43 3.84 3.45 -20.10
N GLY A 44 4.58 2.50 -19.53
CA GLY A 44 5.93 2.12 -19.93
C GLY A 44 7.05 3.05 -19.44
N SER A 45 6.72 4.21 -18.84
CA SER A 45 7.68 5.10 -18.18
C SER A 45 7.30 5.42 -16.73
N GLY A 46 6.20 4.84 -16.25
CA GLY A 46 5.61 5.06 -14.94
C GLY A 46 4.11 4.81 -14.96
N TYR A 47 3.40 5.40 -14.01
CA TYR A 47 1.96 5.20 -13.83
C TYR A 47 1.14 6.44 -14.18
N ASP A 48 0.06 6.24 -14.92
CA ASP A 48 -0.94 7.27 -15.12
C ASP A 48 -1.76 7.49 -13.85
N LYS A 49 -2.28 8.71 -13.70
CA LYS A 49 -3.15 9.08 -12.59
C LYS A 49 -4.40 8.21 -12.60
N ALA A 50 -4.74 7.66 -11.43
CA ALA A 50 -5.95 6.85 -11.30
C ALA A 50 -7.23 7.67 -11.58
N ALA A 51 -8.12 7.06 -12.37
CA ALA A 51 -9.45 7.62 -12.62
C ALA A 51 -10.28 7.59 -11.31
N GLY A 52 -10.95 8.70 -10.98
CA GLY A 52 -11.75 8.81 -9.76
C GLY A 52 -10.95 9.17 -8.49
N ASP A 53 -9.63 9.31 -8.61
CA ASP A 53 -8.80 9.76 -7.48
C ASP A 53 -9.02 11.26 -7.18
N THR A 54 -9.58 11.53 -5.99
CA THR A 54 -9.88 12.86 -5.44
C THR A 54 -8.70 13.49 -4.68
N GLN A 55 -7.69 12.69 -4.36
CA GLN A 55 -6.47 13.11 -3.65
C GLN A 55 -5.34 13.51 -4.59
N PHE A 56 -5.57 13.41 -5.90
CA PHE A 56 -4.58 13.73 -6.93
C PHE A 56 -3.23 13.07 -6.66
N SER A 57 -3.28 11.79 -6.26
CA SER A 57 -2.12 11.01 -5.92
C SER A 57 -1.37 10.54 -7.16
N THR A 58 -0.06 10.43 -7.00
CA THR A 58 0.88 9.99 -8.04
C THR A 58 1.61 8.76 -7.54
N LEU A 59 1.57 7.68 -8.32
CA LEU A 59 2.29 6.44 -8.02
C LEU A 59 3.60 6.42 -8.80
N VAL A 60 4.69 6.09 -8.11
CA VAL A 60 6.02 5.98 -8.68
C VAL A 60 6.63 4.64 -8.27
N GLU A 61 7.18 3.91 -9.24
CA GLU A 61 8.05 2.76 -8.97
C GLU A 61 9.48 3.26 -8.73
N ASN A 62 10.05 2.90 -7.59
CA ASN A 62 11.41 3.20 -7.20
C ASN A 62 12.38 2.11 -7.68
N GLY A 63 13.67 2.46 -7.74
CA GLY A 63 14.72 1.49 -8.07
C GLY A 63 14.76 0.35 -7.05
N GLY A 64 14.50 -0.88 -7.50
CA GLY A 64 14.39 -2.07 -6.63
C GLY A 64 13.01 -2.72 -6.62
N GLY A 65 12.02 -2.08 -7.27
CA GLY A 65 10.65 -2.59 -7.38
C GLY A 65 9.74 -2.17 -6.23
N ASP A 66 10.21 -1.29 -5.33
CA ASP A 66 9.37 -0.66 -4.30
C ASP A 66 8.55 0.47 -4.92
N PHE A 67 7.43 0.85 -4.30
CA PHE A 67 6.54 1.88 -4.83
C PHE A 67 6.29 3.00 -3.82
N THR A 68 6.17 4.23 -4.30
CA THR A 68 5.77 5.38 -3.49
C THR A 68 4.53 6.01 -4.09
N LEU A 69 3.49 6.16 -3.28
CA LEU A 69 2.29 6.90 -3.61
C LEU A 69 2.32 8.24 -2.87
N THR A 70 2.37 9.34 -3.62
CA THR A 70 2.36 10.69 -3.05
C THR A 70 1.00 11.33 -3.29
N SER A 71 0.30 11.73 -2.22
CA SER A 71 -0.96 12.48 -2.32
C SER A 71 -0.71 13.99 -2.54
N LYS A 72 -1.73 14.74 -3.00
CA LYS A 72 -1.64 16.20 -3.14
C LYS A 72 -1.34 16.96 -1.84
N HIS A 73 -1.55 16.31 -0.70
CA HIS A 73 -1.33 16.87 0.62
C HIS A 73 0.10 16.62 1.13
N GLY A 74 0.96 15.97 0.32
CA GLY A 74 2.33 15.65 0.71
C GLY A 74 2.42 14.44 1.65
N ILE A 75 1.37 13.64 1.75
CA ILE A 75 1.42 12.33 2.41
C ILE A 75 2.01 11.33 1.42
N GLU A 76 3.06 10.62 1.84
CA GLU A 76 3.76 9.59 1.07
C GLU A 76 3.48 8.22 1.69
N SER A 77 2.93 7.31 0.90
CA SER A 77 2.74 5.91 1.28
C SER A 77 3.76 5.06 0.54
N ASN A 78 4.63 4.39 1.27
CA ASN A 78 5.68 3.54 0.73
C ASN A 78 5.24 2.09 0.78
N PHE A 79 5.39 1.40 -0.34
CA PHE A 79 5.04 0.00 -0.51
C PHE A 79 6.28 -0.79 -0.90
N SER A 80 6.40 -2.01 -0.38
CA SER A 80 7.43 -2.95 -0.82
C SER A 80 7.14 -3.44 -2.25
N SER A 81 8.11 -4.11 -2.85
CA SER A 81 7.92 -4.87 -4.10
C SER A 81 6.82 -5.94 -4.08
N ALA A 82 6.42 -6.40 -2.89
CA ALA A 82 5.26 -7.27 -2.72
C ALA A 82 3.92 -6.50 -2.67
N GLY A 83 3.97 -5.17 -2.68
CA GLY A 83 2.81 -4.29 -2.60
C GLY A 83 2.26 -4.10 -1.17
N LEU A 84 3.06 -4.42 -0.16
CA LEU A 84 2.71 -4.22 1.25
C LEU A 84 3.13 -2.83 1.71
N LEU A 85 2.26 -2.09 2.40
CA LEU A 85 2.57 -0.77 2.93
C LEU A 85 3.62 -0.88 4.03
N THR A 86 4.82 -0.36 3.81
CA THR A 86 5.93 -0.39 4.77
C THR A 86 6.00 0.86 5.61
N SER A 87 5.65 2.02 5.05
CA SER A 87 5.58 3.26 5.83
C SER A 87 4.61 4.28 5.25
N VAL A 88 4.10 5.16 6.12
CA VAL A 88 3.35 6.35 5.74
C VAL A 88 4.04 7.56 6.36
N VAL A 89 4.41 8.52 5.53
CA VAL A 89 5.08 9.75 5.94
C VAL A 89 4.17 10.92 5.65
N ASP A 90 3.93 11.78 6.64
CA ASP A 90 3.18 13.01 6.43
C ASP A 90 4.07 14.18 5.96
N ALA A 91 3.43 15.30 5.59
CA ALA A 91 4.14 16.52 5.17
C ALA A 91 4.99 17.17 6.28
N ASN A 92 4.80 16.74 7.53
CA ASN A 92 5.56 17.16 8.70
C ASN A 92 6.73 16.20 9.01
N SER A 93 6.98 15.21 8.16
CA SER A 93 8.00 14.17 8.33
C SER A 93 7.75 13.24 9.52
N ASN A 94 6.52 13.16 10.01
CA ASN A 94 6.13 12.09 10.92
C ASN A 94 5.93 10.82 10.10
N ALA A 95 6.51 9.71 10.57
CA ALA A 95 6.47 8.44 9.88
C ALA A 95 5.78 7.39 10.75
N TRP A 96 4.85 6.65 10.16
CA TRP A 96 4.31 5.42 10.71
C TRP A 96 4.92 4.26 9.95
N ASP A 97 5.62 3.37 10.65
CA ASP A 97 6.28 2.22 10.05
C ASP A 97 5.49 0.94 10.34
N TYR A 98 5.39 0.07 9.34
CA TYR A 98 4.64 -1.18 9.38
C TYR A 98 5.59 -2.34 9.17
N THR A 99 5.55 -3.30 10.08
CA THR A 99 6.36 -4.52 10.02
C THR A 99 5.49 -5.73 9.72
N TYR A 100 6.03 -6.68 8.98
CA TYR A 100 5.35 -7.90 8.57
C TYR A 100 6.17 -9.14 8.95
N THR A 101 5.47 -10.23 9.24
CA THR A 101 6.01 -11.55 9.55
C THR A 101 5.27 -12.62 8.75
N ASP A 102 5.83 -13.81 8.68
CA ASP A 102 5.11 -15.03 8.25
C ASP A 102 4.48 -15.69 9.50
N GLY A 103 3.28 -15.23 9.86
CA GLY A 103 2.57 -15.67 11.06
C GLY A 103 1.83 -16.99 10.84
N ASP A 104 1.31 -17.20 9.63
CA ASP A 104 0.56 -18.40 9.23
C ASP A 104 1.43 -19.52 8.64
N ARG A 105 2.72 -19.27 8.41
CA ARG A 105 3.74 -20.20 7.89
C ARG A 105 3.51 -20.59 6.43
N ASP A 106 2.92 -19.72 5.63
CA ASP A 106 2.74 -19.95 4.20
C ASP A 106 3.96 -19.60 3.34
N SER A 107 5.08 -19.18 3.97
CA SER A 107 6.32 -18.68 3.35
C SER A 107 6.21 -17.27 2.76
N SER A 108 5.13 -16.55 3.04
CA SER A 108 4.95 -15.14 2.74
C SER A 108 5.01 -14.34 4.04
N SER A 109 5.74 -13.23 4.04
CA SER A 109 5.73 -12.30 5.18
C SER A 109 4.80 -11.13 4.88
N ASP A 110 3.50 -11.41 4.91
CA ASP A 110 2.42 -10.45 4.67
C ASP A 110 1.47 -10.31 5.87
N ASP A 111 1.71 -11.04 6.97
CA ASP A 111 1.03 -10.82 8.23
C ASP A 111 1.63 -9.62 8.96
N ILE A 112 0.86 -8.55 9.10
CA ILE A 112 1.25 -7.39 9.88
C ILE A 112 1.57 -7.77 11.34
N SER A 113 2.81 -7.53 11.76
CA SER A 113 3.35 -7.89 13.08
C SER A 113 3.44 -6.73 14.06
N GLY A 114 3.51 -5.50 13.56
CA GLY A 114 3.68 -4.31 14.40
C GLY A 114 3.56 -3.02 13.62
N ILE A 115 3.14 -1.98 14.33
CA ILE A 115 3.06 -0.60 13.85
C ILE A 115 3.89 0.23 14.82
N GLU A 116 4.87 0.97 14.30
CA GLU A 116 5.63 1.95 15.06
C GLU A 116 5.06 3.34 14.77
N GLU A 117 4.68 4.04 15.83
CA GLU A 117 4.16 5.41 15.76
C GLU A 117 5.30 6.40 16.05
N PRO A 118 5.29 7.59 15.42
CA PRO A 118 6.33 8.61 15.56
C PRO A 118 6.35 9.29 16.94
#